data_AF-A0A1V6FKI9-F1
#
_entry.id   AF-A0A1V6FKI9-F1
#
_cell.length_a   1.000
_cell.length_b   1.000
_cell.length_c   1.000
_cell.angle_alpha   90.00
_cell.angle_beta   90.00
_cell.angle_gamma   90.00
#
_symmetry.space_group_name_H-M   'P 1'
#
loop_
_entity.id
_entity.type
_entity.pdbx_description
1 polymer ?
#
loop_
_entity_poly.entity_id
_entity_poly.type
_entity_poly.pdbx_seq_one_letter_code
_entity_poly.pdbx_strand_id
1 'polypeptide(L)'
;MHALKEARKFIEKDPFDPAAQTLSRLVLALESEVDFPISQLYTLDFQRFALALRILDEWRLDRYYAGKARLFDVSLQSAEINRAKPSA
;
A
#
# COMPACT_ATOMS: atom_id res chain seq x y z
N MET A 1 5.04 -7.76 -5.40
CA MET A 1 5.65 -6.53 -5.97
C MET A 1 5.56 -6.47 -7.50
N HIS A 2 4.74 -7.29 -8.14
CA HIS A 2 4.55 -7.25 -9.59
C HIS A 2 3.38 -6.34 -9.97
N ALA A 3 2.30 -6.32 -9.18
CA ALA A 3 1.12 -5.54 -9.46
C ALA A 3 1.39 -4.03 -9.37
N LEU A 4 2.11 -3.56 -8.35
CA LEU A 4 2.48 -2.14 -8.22
C LEU A 4 3.37 -1.66 -9.37
N LYS A 5 4.31 -2.50 -9.81
CA LYS A 5 5.18 -2.20 -10.95
C LYS A 5 4.40 -2.17 -12.26
N GLU A 6 3.45 -3.07 -12.43
CA GLU A 6 2.57 -3.12 -13.60
C GLU A 6 1.64 -1.91 -13.66
N ALA A 7 1.02 -1.56 -12.53
CA ALA A 7 0.18 -0.37 -12.39
C ALA A 7 0.96 0.91 -12.73
N ARG A 8 2.18 1.05 -12.18
CA ARG A 8 3.08 2.17 -12.52
C ARG A 8 3.32 2.26 -14.03
N LYS A 9 3.72 1.17 -14.67
CA LYS A 9 3.96 1.16 -16.13
C LYS A 9 2.72 1.52 -16.93
N PHE A 10 1.54 1.07 -16.49
CA PHE A 10 0.28 1.39 -17.15
C PHE A 10 -0.04 2.89 -17.04
N ILE A 11 0.10 3.46 -15.84
CA ILE A 11 -0.12 4.89 -15.57
C ILE A 11 0.89 5.76 -16.35
N GLU A 12 2.16 5.36 -16.40
CA GLU A 12 3.20 6.09 -17.15
C GLU A 12 2.97 6.06 -18.67
N LYS A 13 2.35 4.99 -19.19
CA LYS A 13 2.08 4.85 -20.62
C LYS A 13 1.01 5.82 -21.11
N ASP A 14 -0.06 5.99 -20.34
CA ASP A 14 -1.11 6.97 -20.62
C ASP A 14 -1.73 7.48 -19.30
N PRO A 15 -1.22 8.60 -18.76
CA PRO A 15 -1.73 9.18 -17.51
C PRO A 15 -3.17 9.72 -17.62
N PHE A 16 -3.66 9.95 -18.84
CA PHE A 16 -4.98 10.52 -19.08
C PHE A 16 -6.07 9.47 -19.29
N ASP A 17 -5.69 8.19 -19.43
CA ASP A 17 -6.62 7.07 -19.46
C ASP A 17 -7.48 7.06 -18.16
N PRO A 18 -8.81 7.01 -18.25
CA PRO A 18 -9.70 6.99 -17.09
C PRO A 18 -9.40 5.85 -16.09
N ALA A 19 -8.94 4.70 -16.59
CA ALA A 19 -8.50 3.59 -15.76
C ALA A 19 -7.18 3.91 -15.06
N ALA A 20 -6.24 4.58 -15.73
CA ALA A 20 -4.98 5.02 -15.11
C ALA A 20 -5.24 6.02 -13.99
N GLN A 21 -6.16 6.97 -14.20
CA GLN A 21 -6.58 7.91 -13.16
C GLN A 21 -7.25 7.21 -11.97
N THR A 22 -8.08 6.20 -12.23
CA THR A 22 -8.75 5.42 -11.18
C THR A 22 -7.75 4.60 -10.35
N LEU A 23 -6.79 3.93 -11.00
CA LEU A 23 -5.72 3.20 -10.31
C LEU A 23 -4.80 4.14 -9.52
N SER A 24 -4.51 5.34 -10.05
CA SER A 24 -3.72 6.36 -9.35
C SER A 24 -4.43 6.83 -8.07
N ARG A 25 -5.74 7.11 -8.15
CA ARG A 25 -6.55 7.48 -6.99
C ARG A 25 -6.62 6.36 -5.96
N LEU A 26 -6.73 5.10 -6.39
CA LEU A 26 -6.71 3.95 -5.50
C LEU A 26 -5.41 3.91 -4.68
N VAL A 27 -4.25 4.02 -5.34
CA VAL A 27 -2.95 3.99 -4.66
C VAL A 27 -2.80 5.16 -3.69
N LEU A 28 -3.20 6.38 -4.10
CA LEU A 28 -3.16 7.55 -3.23
C LEU A 28 -4.06 7.39 -1.99
N ALA A 29 -5.25 6.82 -2.17
CA ALA A 29 -6.18 6.59 -1.07
C ALA A 29 -5.64 5.55 -0.07
N LEU A 30 -5.01 4.49 -0.59
CA LEU A 30 -4.36 3.45 0.24
C LEU A 30 -3.17 4.00 1.04
N GLU A 31 -2.33 4.84 0.43
CA GLU A 31 -1.19 5.47 1.09
C GLU A 31 -1.63 6.48 2.16
N SER A 32 -2.64 7.30 1.84
CA SER A 32 -3.13 8.37 2.72
C SER A 32 -4.15 7.89 3.75
N GLU A 33 -4.53 6.61 3.72
CA GLU A 33 -5.56 6.00 4.57
C GLU A 33 -6.91 6.74 4.52
N VAL A 34 -7.32 7.17 3.31
CA VAL A 34 -8.59 7.86 3.07
C VAL A 34 -9.57 7.00 2.28
N ASP A 35 -10.83 7.41 2.27
CA ASP A 35 -11.90 6.68 1.59
C ASP A 35 -11.69 6.59 0.08
N PHE A 36 -11.97 5.41 -0.47
CA PHE A 36 -12.07 5.17 -1.91
C PHE A 36 -13.39 4.44 -2.22
N PRO A 37 -14.27 5.00 -3.05
CA PRO A 37 -15.54 4.36 -3.37
C PRO A 37 -15.31 3.15 -4.28
N ILE A 38 -15.62 1.95 -3.77
CA ILE A 38 -15.43 0.66 -4.47
C ILE A 38 -16.15 0.63 -5.84
N SER A 39 -17.26 1.35 -5.99
CA SER A 39 -17.97 1.49 -7.26
C SER A 39 -17.10 2.01 -8.40
N GLN A 40 -16.06 2.80 -8.11
CA GLN A 40 -15.09 3.24 -9.13
C GLN A 40 -14.25 2.09 -9.69
N LEU A 41 -14.04 1.01 -8.96
CA LEU A 41 -13.35 -0.16 -9.54
C LEU A 41 -14.20 -0.81 -10.63
N TYR A 42 -15.52 -0.80 -10.49
CA TYR A 42 -16.44 -1.39 -11.47
C TYR A 42 -16.55 -0.60 -12.77
N THR A 43 -15.99 0.62 -12.84
CA THR A 43 -15.88 1.36 -14.11
C THR A 43 -14.68 0.90 -14.95
N LEU A 44 -13.80 0.08 -14.39
CA LEU A 44 -12.65 -0.49 -15.08
C LEU A 44 -13.08 -1.66 -15.98
N ASP A 45 -12.32 -1.89 -17.05
CA ASP A 45 -12.43 -3.17 -17.77
C ASP A 45 -11.94 -4.32 -16.88
N PHE A 46 -12.21 -5.56 -17.32
CA PHE A 46 -11.86 -6.75 -16.55
C PHE A 46 -10.36 -6.85 -16.20
N GLN A 47 -9.48 -6.46 -17.14
CA GLN A 47 -8.03 -6.54 -16.92
C GLN A 47 -7.57 -5.52 -15.88
N ARG A 48 -8.09 -4.29 -15.94
CA ARG A 48 -7.73 -3.23 -14.98
C ARG A 48 -8.38 -3.44 -13.63
N PHE A 49 -9.58 -4.01 -13.58
CA PHE A 49 -10.20 -4.46 -12.34
C PHE A 49 -9.37 -5.54 -11.65
N ALA A 50 -8.95 -6.57 -12.39
CA ALA A 50 -8.08 -7.63 -11.86
C ALA A 50 -6.73 -7.08 -11.37
N LEU A 51 -6.15 -6.10 -12.07
CA LEU A 51 -4.96 -5.38 -11.61
C LEU A 51 -5.23 -4.63 -10.29
N ALA A 52 -6.36 -3.94 -10.16
CA ALA A 52 -6.74 -3.25 -8.92
C ALA A 52 -6.84 -4.20 -7.72
N LEU A 53 -7.42 -5.39 -7.90
CA LEU A 53 -7.48 -6.40 -6.84
C LEU A 53 -6.09 -6.90 -6.44
N ARG A 54 -5.19 -7.11 -7.40
CA ARG A 54 -3.79 -7.49 -7.11
C ARG A 54 -3.03 -6.37 -6.40
N ILE A 55 -3.30 -5.10 -6.70
CA ILE A 55 -2.74 -3.96 -5.96
C ILE A 55 -3.16 -4.03 -4.50
N LEU A 56 -4.46 -4.23 -4.22
CA LEU A 56 -4.99 -4.34 -2.85
C LEU A 56 -4.32 -5.48 -2.06
N ASP A 57 -4.15 -6.64 -2.68
CA ASP A 57 -3.50 -7.80 -2.07
C ASP A 57 -2.03 -7.52 -1.72
N GLU A 58 -1.27 -7.00 -2.69
CA GLU A 58 0.14 -6.63 -2.46
C GLU A 58 0.27 -5.52 -1.40
N TRP A 59 -0.61 -4.52 -1.41
CA TRP A 59 -0.58 -3.42 -0.45
C TRP A 59 -0.84 -3.89 0.97
N ARG A 60 -1.77 -4.82 1.15
CA ARG A 60 -2.07 -5.44 2.45
C ARG A 60 -0.84 -6.15 3.02
N LEU A 61 -0.11 -6.88 2.18
CA LEU A 61 1.12 -7.57 2.58
C LEU A 61 2.20 -6.56 2.98
N ASP A 62 2.44 -5.54 2.17
CA ASP A 62 3.47 -4.52 2.44
C ASP A 62 3.22 -3.82 3.78
N ARG A 63 1.98 -3.38 4.02
CA ARG A 63 1.58 -2.75 5.30
C ARG A 63 1.75 -3.69 6.51
N TYR A 64 1.45 -4.97 6.34
CA TYR A 64 1.63 -5.97 7.39
C TYR A 64 3.10 -6.16 7.77
N TYR A 65 4.00 -6.21 6.78
CA TYR A 65 5.44 -6.30 7.01
C TYR A 65 6.02 -5.00 7.59
N ALA A 66 5.57 -3.83 7.12
CA ALA A 66 5.95 -2.55 7.69
C ALA A 66 5.53 -2.42 9.16
N GLY A 67 4.33 -2.89 9.52
CA GLY A 67 3.87 -2.92 10.92
C GLY A 67 4.73 -3.82 11.82
N LYS A 68 5.12 -5.00 11.34
CA LYS A 68 6.04 -5.89 12.08
C LYS A 68 7.41 -5.27 12.29
N ALA A 69 7.97 -4.61 11.27
CA ALA A 69 9.25 -3.93 11.38
C ALA A 69 9.20 -2.81 12.42
N ARG A 70 8.18 -1.95 12.38
CA ARG A 70 7.98 -0.88 13.38
C ARG A 70 7.85 -1.44 14.80
N LEU A 71 7.10 -2.52 14.99
CA LEU A 71 6.95 -3.16 16.31
C LEU A 71 8.28 -3.73 16.81
N PHE A 72 9.07 -4.33 15.93
CA PHE A 72 10.38 -4.87 16.27
C PHE A 72 11.33 -3.75 16.71
N ASP A 73 11.41 -2.65 15.96
CA ASP A 73 12.26 -1.50 16.30
C ASP A 73 11.90 -0.89 17.65
N VAL A 74 10.60 -0.68 17.91
CA VAL A 74 10.11 -0.18 19.21
C VAL A 74 10.45 -1.15 20.35
N SER A 75 10.33 -2.45 20.10
CA SER A 75 10.66 -3.48 21.09
C SER A 75 12.16 -3.50 21.41
N LEU A 76 13.01 -3.32 20.40
CA LEU A 76 14.46 -3.22 20.57
C LEU A 76 14.85 -1.97 21.38
N GLN A 77 14.31 -0.81 21.03
CA GLN A 77 14.52 0.43 21.80
C GLN A 77 14.08 0.27 23.25
N SER A 78 12.92 -0.33 23.51
CA SER A 78 12.43 -0.58 24.86
C SER A 78 13.36 -1.50 25.66
N ALA A 79 13.89 -2.55 25.03
CA ALA A 79 14.84 -3.47 25.66
C ALA A 79 16.18 -2.78 26.00
N GLU A 80 16.68 -1.91 25.13
CA GLU A 80 17.89 -1.11 25.36
C GLU A 80 17.70 -0.12 26.52
N ILE A 81 16.57 0.59 26.55
CA ILE A 81 16.21 1.50 27.65
C ILE A 81 16.14 0.75 28.98
N ASN A 82 15.53 -0.44 29.01
CA ASN A 82 15.45 -1.25 30.23
C ASN A 82 16.84 -1.75 30.69
N ARG A 83 17.75 -2.07 29.77
CA ARG A 83 19.13 -2.43 30.12
C ARG A 83 19.96 -1.25 30.66
N ALA A 84 19.69 -0.04 30.17
CA ALA A 84 20.38 1.17 30.60
C ALA A 84 19.85 1.74 31.93
N LYS A 85 18.75 1.20 32.46
CA LYS A 85 18.17 1.63 33.73
C LYS A 85 19.06 1.12 34.89
N PRO A 86 19.72 1.99 35.68
CA PRO A 86 20.49 1.54 36.82
C PRO A 86 19.54 0.94 37.86
N SER A 87 19.93 -0.20 38.45
CA SER A 87 19.25 -0.74 39.62
C SER A 87 19.31 0.30 40.74
N ALA A 88 18.14 0.81 41.14
CA ALA A 88 17.98 1.62 42.34
C ALA A 88 18.28 0.80 43.59
#